data_AF-A0A9D8ALP6-F1
#
_entry.id   AF-A0A9D8ALP6-F1
#
_cell.length_a   1.000
_cell.length_b   1.000
_cell.length_c   1.000
_cell.angle_alpha   90.00
_cell.angle_beta   90.00
_cell.angle_gamma   90.00
#
_symmetry.space_group_name_H-M   'P 1'
#
loop_
_entity.id
_entity.type
_entity.pdbx_description
1 polymer ?
#
loop_
_entity_poly.entity_id
_entity_poly.type
_entity_poly.pdbx_seq_one_letter_code
_entity_poly.pdbx_strand_id
1 'polypeptide(L)'
;MSNGGDMCYLLACQASEVFSAVAPVAGCMMKWIYDLCNPTNPIPLFEIHGTKDNITYWNGDPNNNQGYGAYLNVPAAIDLWVQQNNCTQSVIDTLPNINHSDGSIVVREKYFKGINNNEVWLYKIINGGHNWPGNWGNKDINASEEIWKFFNLAIQNATNVREEKENQIANVSVLYQNYPNPFNPITTISYNLLEETFVNITIYDILGREIFRLVNSTQQPGLKSVQWDATDSQGKPVSAGLYQYKIKAGKFVQIRKMVVLK
;
A
#
# COMPACT_ATOMS: atom_id res chain seq x y z
N MET A 1 -3.12 -11.43 -3.52
CA MET A 1 -2.77 -12.05 -2.23
C MET A 1 -1.64 -13.02 -2.47
N SER A 2 -1.91 -14.28 -2.85
CA SER A 2 -0.91 -15.33 -3.18
C SER A 2 0.31 -14.89 -4.04
N ASN A 3 0.27 -15.00 -5.37
CA ASN A 3 1.46 -14.70 -6.22
C ASN A 3 1.99 -13.26 -6.08
N GLY A 4 1.14 -12.31 -5.69
CA GLY A 4 1.56 -10.93 -5.42
C GLY A 4 2.40 -10.82 -4.14
N GLY A 5 2.05 -11.58 -3.11
CA GLY A 5 2.82 -11.66 -1.87
C GLY A 5 4.14 -12.40 -2.07
N ASP A 6 4.17 -13.45 -2.88
CA ASP A 6 5.42 -14.14 -3.24
C ASP A 6 6.38 -13.20 -4.00
N MET A 7 5.82 -12.41 -4.93
CA MET A 7 6.57 -11.35 -5.62
C MET A 7 7.10 -10.31 -4.63
N CYS A 8 6.36 -9.94 -3.57
CA CYS A 8 6.87 -9.04 -2.54
C CYS A 8 8.15 -9.58 -1.87
N TYR A 9 8.19 -10.86 -1.52
CA TYR A 9 9.42 -11.49 -0.98
C TYR A 9 10.56 -11.46 -1.98
N LEU A 10 10.28 -11.77 -3.26
CA LEU A 10 11.29 -11.71 -4.33
C LEU A 10 11.87 -10.31 -4.49
N LEU A 11 11.00 -9.30 -4.56
CA LEU A 11 11.40 -7.89 -4.71
C LEU A 11 12.19 -7.40 -3.50
N ALA A 12 11.82 -7.82 -2.30
CA ALA A 12 12.56 -7.48 -1.10
C ALA A 12 13.99 -8.06 -1.12
N CYS A 13 14.18 -9.27 -1.65
CA CYS A 13 15.51 -9.88 -1.76
C CYS A 13 16.34 -9.35 -2.94
N GLN A 14 15.73 -9.14 -4.11
CA GLN A 14 16.46 -8.89 -5.36
C GLN A 14 16.44 -7.42 -5.82
N ALA A 15 15.53 -6.60 -5.30
CA ALA A 15 15.33 -5.22 -5.72
C ALA A 15 15.28 -4.28 -4.51
N SER A 16 16.03 -4.59 -3.45
CA SER A 16 16.07 -3.83 -2.20
C SER A 16 16.62 -2.41 -2.34
N GLU A 17 17.29 -2.11 -3.46
CA GLU A 17 17.74 -0.75 -3.81
C GLU A 17 16.65 0.09 -4.49
N VAL A 18 15.56 -0.54 -4.94
CA VAL A 18 14.44 0.11 -5.62
C VAL A 18 13.24 0.26 -4.69
N PHE A 19 12.93 -0.77 -3.90
CA PHE A 19 11.79 -0.77 -2.99
C PHE A 19 12.24 -0.48 -1.56
N SER A 20 11.61 0.49 -0.91
CA SER A 20 11.96 0.88 0.46
C SER A 20 11.26 0.07 1.55
N ALA A 21 10.20 -0.69 1.21
CA ALA A 21 9.47 -1.59 2.10
C ALA A 21 8.53 -2.49 1.27
N VAL A 22 8.14 -3.64 1.81
CA VAL A 22 7.11 -4.51 1.21
C VAL A 22 6.09 -4.97 2.24
N ALA A 23 4.88 -5.29 1.79
CA ALA A 23 3.83 -5.80 2.67
C ALA A 23 3.01 -6.93 2.00
N PRO A 24 3.52 -8.17 2.03
CA PRO A 24 2.78 -9.31 1.48
C PRO A 24 1.51 -9.64 2.30
N VAL A 25 0.47 -10.07 1.59
CA VAL A 25 -0.80 -10.52 2.19
C VAL A 25 -1.14 -11.90 1.66
N ALA A 26 -1.19 -12.87 2.57
CA ALA A 26 -1.33 -14.29 2.27
C ALA A 26 -0.31 -14.75 1.20
N GLY A 27 0.93 -14.26 1.33
CA GLY A 27 2.05 -14.64 0.47
C GLY A 27 2.96 -15.66 1.15
N CYS A 28 3.82 -16.30 0.37
CA CYS A 28 4.85 -17.18 0.89
C CYS A 28 6.23 -16.84 0.34
N MET A 29 7.24 -17.15 1.15
CA MET A 29 8.61 -17.11 0.71
C MET A 29 8.99 -18.46 0.10
N MET A 30 9.14 -18.47 -1.23
CA MET A 30 9.62 -19.67 -1.94
C MET A 30 10.99 -20.09 -1.42
N LYS A 31 11.22 -21.39 -1.31
CA LYS A 31 12.44 -21.96 -0.76
C LYS A 31 13.69 -21.49 -1.51
N TRP A 32 13.62 -21.43 -2.84
CA TRP A 32 14.72 -20.94 -3.66
C TRP A 32 15.00 -19.44 -3.45
N ILE A 33 13.98 -18.63 -3.12
CA ILE A 33 14.18 -17.22 -2.75
C ILE A 33 14.90 -17.18 -1.40
N TYR A 34 14.44 -17.95 -0.41
CA TYR A 34 15.05 -18.02 0.91
C TYR A 34 16.53 -18.43 0.85
N ASP A 35 16.85 -19.48 0.10
CA ASP A 35 18.21 -20.01 0.00
C ASP A 35 19.20 -19.02 -0.65
N LEU A 36 18.69 -18.06 -1.44
CA LEU A 36 19.49 -17.09 -2.20
C LEU A 36 19.35 -15.64 -1.70
N CYS A 37 18.50 -15.38 -0.69
CA CYS A 37 18.18 -14.03 -0.28
C CYS A 37 19.35 -13.37 0.46
N ASN A 38 19.96 -12.37 -0.18
CA ASN A 38 21.05 -11.58 0.40
C ASN A 38 20.98 -10.12 -0.10
N PRO A 39 19.99 -9.34 0.37
CA PRO A 39 19.76 -7.98 -0.11
C PRO A 39 20.93 -7.06 0.29
N THR A 40 21.37 -6.19 -0.63
CA THR A 40 22.42 -5.18 -0.35
C THR A 40 22.02 -4.26 0.81
N ASN A 41 20.73 -3.90 0.86
CA ASN A 41 20.13 -3.07 1.89
C ASN A 41 18.87 -3.78 2.38
N PRO A 42 18.87 -4.44 3.54
CA PRO A 42 17.66 -4.99 4.13
C PRO A 42 16.57 -3.92 4.26
N ILE A 43 15.32 -4.30 3.99
CA ILE A 43 14.17 -3.40 4.01
C ILE A 43 13.14 -3.86 5.05
N PRO A 44 12.27 -2.96 5.55
CA PRO A 44 11.11 -3.32 6.34
C PRO A 44 10.18 -4.27 5.59
N LEU A 45 9.59 -5.23 6.32
CA LEU A 45 8.59 -6.16 5.77
C LEU A 45 7.38 -6.30 6.71
N PHE A 46 6.18 -6.30 6.14
CA PHE A 46 4.94 -6.56 6.88
C PHE A 46 4.07 -7.65 6.24
N GLU A 47 4.04 -8.84 6.84
CA GLU A 47 3.17 -9.93 6.38
C GLU A 47 1.84 -9.94 7.14
N ILE A 48 0.75 -10.22 6.42
CA ILE A 48 -0.56 -10.54 6.99
C ILE A 48 -0.99 -11.92 6.50
N HIS A 49 -1.19 -12.88 7.40
CA HIS A 49 -1.42 -14.28 7.00
C HIS A 49 -2.42 -15.03 7.90
N GLY A 50 -3.26 -15.85 7.27
CA GLY A 50 -4.25 -16.68 7.96
C GLY A 50 -3.68 -18.03 8.43
N THR A 51 -3.94 -18.44 9.67
CA THR A 51 -3.45 -19.74 10.16
C THR A 51 -4.18 -20.95 9.58
N LYS A 52 -5.34 -20.74 8.96
CA LYS A 52 -6.14 -21.75 8.26
C LYS A 52 -6.22 -21.45 6.75
N ASP A 53 -5.25 -20.70 6.24
CA ASP A 53 -5.10 -20.53 4.80
C ASP A 53 -4.92 -21.91 4.14
N ASN A 54 -5.79 -22.20 3.17
CA ASN A 54 -5.87 -23.48 2.47
C ASN A 54 -5.28 -23.41 1.05
N ILE A 55 -4.74 -22.26 0.65
CA ILE A 55 -4.07 -22.03 -0.63
C ILE A 55 -2.56 -21.90 -0.40
N THR A 56 -2.18 -21.01 0.50
CA THR A 56 -0.79 -20.77 0.91
C THR A 56 -0.67 -21.15 2.38
N TYR A 57 -0.06 -22.30 2.68
CA TYR A 57 -0.15 -22.85 4.03
C TYR A 57 0.70 -22.08 5.03
N TRP A 58 0.12 -21.82 6.21
CA TRP A 58 0.85 -21.26 7.35
C TRP A 58 2.13 -22.05 7.68
N ASN A 59 2.05 -23.39 7.61
CA ASN A 59 3.16 -24.31 7.86
C ASN A 59 4.05 -24.56 6.63
N GLY A 60 3.79 -23.90 5.50
CA GLY A 60 4.54 -24.07 4.27
C GLY A 60 4.22 -25.37 3.51
N ASP A 61 4.82 -25.50 2.33
CA ASP A 61 4.90 -26.75 1.58
C ASP A 61 6.37 -26.99 1.16
N PRO A 62 7.25 -27.35 2.11
CA PRO A 62 8.69 -27.42 1.83
C PRO A 62 9.08 -28.57 0.88
N ASN A 63 8.21 -29.56 0.72
CA ASN A 63 8.43 -30.71 -0.16
C ASN A 63 7.71 -30.58 -1.50
N ASN A 64 7.09 -29.43 -1.78
CA ASN A 64 6.33 -29.18 -3.01
C ASN A 64 5.26 -30.27 -3.27
N ASN A 65 4.53 -30.68 -2.23
CA ASN A 65 3.49 -31.70 -2.35
C ASN A 65 2.34 -31.25 -3.26
N GLN A 66 2.09 -29.94 -3.36
CA GLN A 66 1.03 -29.36 -4.19
C GLN A 66 1.47 -29.05 -5.64
N GLY A 67 2.76 -29.14 -5.95
CA GLY A 67 3.29 -28.93 -7.31
C GLY A 67 3.52 -27.47 -7.73
N TYR A 68 3.32 -26.49 -6.84
CA TYR A 68 3.48 -25.05 -7.11
C TYR A 68 4.88 -24.48 -6.79
N GLY A 69 5.79 -25.33 -6.30
CA GLY A 69 7.11 -24.97 -5.80
C GLY A 69 7.21 -25.17 -4.28
N ALA A 70 8.41 -25.49 -3.80
CA ALA A 70 8.66 -25.57 -2.37
C ALA A 70 8.70 -24.17 -1.75
N TYR A 71 7.98 -23.97 -0.64
CA TYR A 71 7.99 -22.71 0.11
C TYR A 71 7.99 -22.96 1.61
N LEU A 72 8.49 -21.98 2.35
CA LEU A 72 8.66 -22.08 3.80
C LEU A 72 7.36 -21.82 4.55
N ASN A 73 7.34 -22.24 5.82
CA ASN A 73 6.34 -21.76 6.76
C ASN A 73 6.50 -20.25 7.00
N VAL A 74 5.38 -19.58 7.27
CA VAL A 74 5.34 -18.12 7.44
C VAL A 74 6.28 -17.64 8.55
N PRO A 75 6.31 -18.26 9.76
CA PRO A 75 7.26 -17.86 10.80
C PRO A 75 8.72 -17.88 10.35
N ALA A 76 9.17 -18.92 9.63
CA ALA A 76 10.54 -19.01 9.15
C ALA A 76 10.89 -17.91 8.12
N ALA A 77 9.93 -17.50 7.29
CA ALA A 77 10.11 -16.36 6.39
C ALA A 77 10.28 -15.06 7.19
N ILE A 78 9.48 -14.84 8.24
CA ILE A 78 9.58 -13.67 9.11
C ILE A 78 10.90 -13.65 9.87
N ASP A 79 11.33 -14.79 10.42
CA ASP A 79 12.60 -14.92 11.13
C ASP A 79 13.80 -14.53 10.26
N LEU A 80 13.78 -14.88 8.97
CA LEU A 80 14.80 -14.41 8.04
C LEU A 80 14.84 -12.88 7.99
N TRP A 81 13.68 -12.22 7.83
CA TRP A 81 13.65 -10.76 7.73
C TRP A 81 14.02 -10.07 9.03
N VAL A 82 13.68 -10.65 10.18
CA VAL A 82 14.12 -10.19 11.50
C VAL A 82 15.65 -10.26 11.60
N GLN A 83 16.26 -11.35 11.12
CA GLN A 83 17.71 -11.52 11.11
C GLN A 83 18.40 -10.59 10.12
N GLN A 84 17.89 -10.48 8.89
CA GLN A 84 18.43 -9.58 7.86
C GLN A 84 18.41 -8.12 8.32
N ASN A 85 17.34 -7.71 9.00
CA ASN A 85 17.22 -6.38 9.57
C ASN A 85 17.89 -6.22 10.95
N ASN A 86 18.47 -7.28 11.53
CA ASN A 86 19.06 -7.29 12.87
C ASN A 86 18.16 -6.63 13.93
N CYS A 87 16.87 -6.92 13.91
CA CYS A 87 15.92 -6.36 14.88
C CYS A 87 16.24 -6.87 16.29
N THR A 88 16.31 -5.96 17.26
CA THR A 88 16.77 -6.28 18.64
C THR A 88 15.65 -6.32 19.67
N GLN A 89 14.45 -5.84 19.30
CA GLN A 89 13.29 -5.80 20.20
C GLN A 89 12.06 -6.36 19.51
N SER A 90 11.16 -6.92 20.29
CA SER A 90 9.87 -7.40 19.80
C SER A 90 8.74 -7.16 20.79
N VAL A 91 7.52 -7.10 20.25
CA VAL A 91 6.27 -7.09 21.01
C VAL A 91 5.29 -8.02 20.33
N ILE A 92 4.57 -8.78 21.15
CA ILE A 92 3.49 -9.66 20.71
C ILE A 92 2.24 -9.30 21.51
N ASP A 93 1.15 -9.00 20.82
CA ASP A 93 -0.14 -8.67 21.43
C ASP A 93 -1.30 -9.12 20.54
N THR A 94 -2.50 -9.18 21.11
CA THR A 94 -3.72 -9.51 20.37
C THR A 94 -4.53 -8.23 20.18
N LEU A 95 -4.89 -7.93 18.93
CA LEU A 95 -5.75 -6.79 18.64
C LEU A 95 -7.18 -7.06 19.14
N PRO A 96 -7.95 -6.01 19.47
CA PRO A 96 -9.36 -6.17 19.85
C PRO A 96 -10.14 -6.94 18.79
N ASN A 97 -10.90 -7.95 19.22
CA ASN A 97 -11.89 -8.60 18.38
C ASN A 97 -13.14 -7.72 18.34
N ILE A 98 -13.33 -6.99 17.24
CA ILE A 98 -14.45 -6.08 16.99
C ILE A 98 -15.64 -6.87 16.43
N ASN A 99 -15.39 -7.90 15.62
CA ASN A 99 -16.42 -8.72 15.00
C ASN A 99 -16.33 -10.18 15.44
N HIS A 100 -17.07 -10.51 16.50
CA HIS A 100 -17.11 -11.86 17.06
C HIS A 100 -17.74 -12.94 16.13
N SER A 101 -18.39 -12.54 15.04
CA SER A 101 -19.10 -13.47 14.14
C SER A 101 -18.20 -14.05 13.05
N ASP A 102 -17.01 -13.49 12.81
CA ASP A 102 -16.10 -13.98 11.77
C ASP A 102 -15.26 -15.19 12.22
N GLY A 103 -15.29 -15.52 13.52
CA GLY A 103 -14.61 -16.68 14.11
C GLY A 103 -13.08 -16.57 14.16
N SER A 104 -12.54 -15.37 13.96
CA SER A 104 -11.10 -15.10 13.88
C SER A 104 -10.66 -14.04 14.89
N ILE A 105 -9.36 -13.97 15.14
CA ILE A 105 -8.71 -12.89 15.91
C ILE A 105 -7.36 -12.57 15.27
N VAL A 106 -6.86 -11.36 15.50
CA VAL A 106 -5.54 -10.95 14.99
C VAL A 106 -4.52 -10.91 16.12
N VAL A 107 -3.51 -11.76 16.03
CA VAL A 107 -2.29 -11.69 16.85
C VAL A 107 -1.26 -10.93 16.05
N ARG A 108 -0.69 -9.90 16.66
CA ARG A 108 0.30 -9.01 16.08
C ARG A 108 1.65 -9.29 16.71
N GLU A 109 2.63 -9.51 15.86
CA GLU A 109 4.04 -9.60 16.23
C GLU A 109 4.79 -8.48 15.51
N LYS A 110 5.51 -7.65 16.26
CA LYS A 110 6.34 -6.58 15.70
C LYS A 110 7.75 -6.73 16.21
N TYR A 111 8.71 -6.66 15.29
CA TYR A 111 10.13 -6.66 15.55
C TYR A 111 10.69 -5.31 15.10
N PHE A 112 11.41 -4.63 15.98
CA PHE A 112 11.81 -3.24 15.78
C PHE A 112 13.22 -2.98 16.31
N LYS A 113 13.71 -1.75 16.11
CA LYS A 113 15.14 -1.38 16.27
C LYS A 113 16.05 -2.24 15.39
N GLY A 114 15.65 -2.45 14.14
CA GLY A 114 16.53 -2.99 13.12
C GLY A 114 17.48 -1.94 12.55
N ILE A 115 18.36 -2.39 11.65
CA ILE A 115 19.22 -1.54 10.82
C ILE A 115 18.35 -0.49 10.13
N ASN A 116 18.82 0.76 10.07
CA ASN A 116 18.08 1.89 9.48
C ASN A 116 16.68 2.13 10.11
N ASN A 117 16.47 1.75 11.37
CA ASN A 117 15.16 1.75 12.03
C ASN A 117 14.11 0.90 11.30
N ASN A 118 14.54 -0.12 10.57
CA ASN A 118 13.61 -1.03 9.93
C ASN A 118 12.82 -1.82 10.98
N GLU A 119 11.57 -2.11 10.62
CA GLU A 119 10.67 -2.94 11.40
C GLU A 119 10.17 -4.11 10.55
N VAL A 120 9.97 -5.26 11.19
CA VAL A 120 9.38 -6.44 10.58
C VAL A 120 8.10 -6.78 11.34
N TRP A 121 6.97 -6.84 10.65
CA TRP A 121 5.66 -7.04 11.24
C TRP A 121 5.04 -8.33 10.72
N LEU A 122 4.33 -9.04 11.59
CA LEU A 122 3.49 -10.18 11.23
C LEU A 122 2.13 -10.03 11.91
N TYR A 123 1.07 -9.95 11.11
CA TYR A 123 -0.30 -10.07 11.60
C TYR A 123 -0.79 -11.49 11.30
N LYS A 124 -0.84 -12.30 12.34
CA LYS A 124 -1.34 -13.66 12.33
C LYS A 124 -2.84 -13.67 12.59
N ILE A 125 -3.61 -14.05 11.58
CA ILE A 125 -5.06 -14.15 11.69
C ILE A 125 -5.41 -15.56 12.13
N ILE A 126 -5.61 -15.74 13.43
CA ILE A 126 -5.99 -17.01 14.02
C ILE A 126 -7.35 -17.41 13.46
N ASN A 127 -7.44 -18.64 12.95
CA ASN A 127 -8.58 -19.18 12.21
C ASN A 127 -8.91 -18.48 10.87
N GLY A 128 -8.11 -17.49 10.44
CA GLY A 128 -8.27 -16.84 9.14
C GLY A 128 -7.84 -17.72 7.98
N GLY A 129 -8.51 -17.57 6.83
CA GLY A 129 -8.19 -18.25 5.56
C GLY A 129 -7.40 -17.38 4.58
N HIS A 130 -7.43 -17.77 3.29
CA HIS A 130 -6.77 -17.05 2.19
C HIS A 130 -7.55 -15.79 1.76
N ASN A 131 -7.58 -14.77 2.63
CA ASN A 131 -8.45 -13.61 2.45
C ASN A 131 -7.75 -12.28 2.69
N TRP A 132 -8.38 -11.19 2.21
CA TRP A 132 -7.96 -9.82 2.45
C TRP A 132 -8.75 -9.24 3.63
N PRO A 133 -8.16 -9.11 4.82
CA PRO A 133 -8.86 -8.68 6.02
C PRO A 133 -9.52 -7.31 5.86
N GLY A 134 -10.71 -7.17 6.42
CA GLY A 134 -11.60 -6.02 6.28
C GLY A 134 -12.62 -6.22 5.16
N ASN A 135 -12.20 -6.75 4.00
CA ASN A 135 -13.11 -7.03 2.90
C ASN A 135 -13.65 -8.48 2.92
N TRP A 136 -12.82 -9.46 3.25
CA TRP A 136 -13.20 -10.88 3.40
C TRP A 136 -12.43 -11.55 4.55
N GLY A 137 -12.96 -12.65 5.07
CA GLY A 137 -12.36 -13.32 6.23
C GLY A 137 -12.51 -12.46 7.48
N ASN A 138 -11.38 -12.17 8.15
CA ASN A 138 -11.34 -11.34 9.35
C ASN A 138 -11.88 -9.91 9.08
N LYS A 139 -12.65 -9.39 10.04
CA LYS A 139 -13.34 -8.09 10.01
C LYS A 139 -12.91 -7.17 11.14
N ASP A 140 -11.88 -7.51 11.89
CA ASP A 140 -11.34 -6.70 12.99
C ASP A 140 -10.36 -5.62 12.51
N ILE A 141 -9.73 -5.85 11.37
CA ILE A 141 -8.76 -4.91 10.76
C ILE A 141 -9.13 -4.61 9.31
N ASN A 142 -8.71 -3.45 8.83
CA ASN A 142 -8.61 -3.16 7.40
C ASN A 142 -7.15 -3.33 6.96
N ALA A 143 -6.85 -4.41 6.23
CA ALA A 143 -5.46 -4.70 5.84
C ALA A 143 -4.83 -3.56 5.02
N SER A 144 -5.60 -2.88 4.17
CA SER A 144 -5.08 -1.76 3.38
C SER A 144 -4.65 -0.58 4.26
N GLU A 145 -5.40 -0.29 5.33
CA GLU A 145 -5.06 0.77 6.29
C GLU A 145 -3.84 0.39 7.14
N GLU A 146 -3.75 -0.87 7.59
CA GLU A 146 -2.61 -1.35 8.35
C GLU A 146 -1.32 -1.33 7.51
N ILE A 147 -1.40 -1.75 6.24
CA ILE A 147 -0.28 -1.68 5.30
C ILE A 147 0.13 -0.22 5.05
N TRP A 148 -0.84 0.69 4.91
CA TRP A 148 -0.53 2.10 4.75
C TRP A 148 0.17 2.69 5.97
N LYS A 149 -0.29 2.38 7.19
CA LYS A 149 0.39 2.79 8.43
C LYS A 149 1.83 2.29 8.48
N PHE A 150 2.06 1.04 8.08
CA PHE A 150 3.39 0.45 8.01
C PHE A 150 4.29 1.18 6.99
N PHE A 151 3.81 1.44 5.78
CA PHE A 151 4.58 2.18 4.79
C PHE A 151 4.86 3.63 5.19
N ASN A 152 3.91 4.30 5.84
CA ASN A 152 4.14 5.65 6.34
C ASN A 152 5.27 5.66 7.39
N LEU A 153 5.28 4.69 8.31
CA LEU A 153 6.36 4.51 9.27
C LEU A 153 7.71 4.27 8.58
N ALA A 154 7.75 3.39 7.58
CA ALA A 154 8.98 3.13 6.81
C ALA A 154 9.51 4.39 6.10
N ILE A 155 8.62 5.21 5.54
CA ILE A 155 8.98 6.50 4.91
C ILE A 155 9.53 7.48 5.93
N GLN A 156 8.91 7.61 7.10
CA GLN A 156 9.37 8.49 8.17
C GLN A 156 10.75 8.07 8.68
N ASN A 157 10.96 6.77 8.90
CA ASN A 157 12.24 6.22 9.34
C ASN A 157 13.35 6.46 8.31
N ALA A 158 13.04 6.34 7.01
CA ALA A 158 13.99 6.60 5.93
C ALA A 158 14.34 8.10 5.77
N THR A 159 13.41 8.99 6.09
CA THR A 159 13.58 10.44 5.87
C THR A 159 14.07 11.21 7.10
N ASN A 160 14.14 10.57 8.28
CA ASN A 160 14.37 11.22 9.58
C ASN A 160 13.40 12.40 9.87
N VAL A 161 12.28 12.48 9.13
CA VAL A 161 11.23 13.46 9.38
C VAL A 161 10.32 12.86 10.44
N ARG A 162 10.48 13.32 11.69
CA ARG A 162 9.51 13.04 12.74
C ARG A 162 8.22 13.75 12.34
N GLU A 163 7.11 13.02 12.16
CA GLU A 163 5.79 13.64 12.10
C GLU A 163 5.54 14.35 13.43
N GLU A 164 5.71 15.67 13.46
CA GLU A 164 5.03 16.48 14.44
C GLU A 164 3.54 16.25 14.24
N LYS A 165 2.87 15.75 15.30
CA LYS A 165 1.42 15.54 15.37
C LYS A 165 0.68 16.45 14.40
N GLU A 166 -0.03 15.85 13.43
CA GLU A 166 -0.99 16.55 12.58
C GLU A 166 -2.02 17.27 13.46
N ASN A 167 -1.71 18.52 13.80
CA ASN A 167 -2.66 19.47 14.33
C ASN A 167 -2.29 20.89 13.90
N GLN A 168 -1.89 21.02 12.64
CA GLN A 168 -1.97 22.26 11.90
C GLN A 168 -2.67 21.94 10.59
N ILE A 169 -3.82 22.58 10.34
CA ILE A 169 -4.30 22.76 8.97
C ILE A 169 -3.15 23.46 8.26
N ALA A 170 -2.35 22.69 7.52
CA ALA A 170 -1.21 23.23 6.84
C ALA A 170 -1.75 24.32 5.90
N ASN A 171 -1.30 25.56 6.10
CA ASN A 171 -1.58 26.70 5.22
C ASN A 171 -0.82 26.48 3.89
N VAL A 172 -1.19 25.43 3.17
CA VAL A 172 -0.67 25.07 1.85
C VAL A 172 -1.84 24.65 0.97
N SER A 173 -1.76 25.06 -0.28
CA SER A 173 -2.60 24.47 -1.32
C SER A 173 -2.23 23.00 -1.48
N VAL A 174 -3.23 22.12 -1.57
CA VAL A 174 -3.04 20.67 -1.61
C VAL A 174 -3.94 20.06 -2.68
N LEU A 175 -3.41 19.09 -3.42
CA LEU A 175 -4.17 18.20 -4.30
C LEU A 175 -4.29 16.82 -3.64
N TYR A 176 -5.53 16.43 -3.33
CA TYR A 176 -5.82 15.15 -2.73
C TYR A 176 -5.82 14.03 -3.78
N GLN A 177 -5.67 12.79 -3.33
CA GLN A 177 -5.87 11.62 -4.17
C GLN A 177 -7.34 11.55 -4.60
N ASN A 178 -7.59 11.26 -5.88
CA ASN A 178 -8.94 11.13 -6.40
C ASN A 178 -9.65 9.92 -5.76
N TYR A 179 -10.94 10.04 -5.50
CA TYR A 179 -11.74 8.97 -4.92
C TYR A 179 -13.07 8.79 -5.67
N PRO A 180 -13.46 7.55 -6.04
CA PRO A 180 -12.68 6.31 -5.89
C PRO A 180 -11.44 6.26 -6.82
N ASN A 181 -10.48 5.40 -6.48
CA ASN A 181 -9.33 5.07 -7.33
C ASN A 181 -8.80 3.66 -6.96
N PRO A 182 -8.86 2.65 -7.85
CA PRO A 182 -9.39 2.69 -9.22
C PRO A 182 -10.89 3.05 -9.30
N PHE A 183 -11.39 3.47 -10.47
CA PHE A 183 -12.77 3.93 -10.64
C PHE A 183 -13.40 3.53 -11.99
N ASN A 184 -14.75 3.52 -12.06
CA ASN A 184 -15.52 3.26 -13.27
C ASN A 184 -16.92 3.95 -13.22
N PRO A 185 -17.28 4.87 -14.13
CA PRO A 185 -16.39 5.74 -14.89
C PRO A 185 -16.10 7.06 -14.16
N ILE A 186 -16.69 7.27 -12.98
CA ILE A 186 -16.64 8.57 -12.27
C ILE A 186 -15.67 8.54 -11.09
N THR A 187 -14.84 9.57 -10.98
CA THR A 187 -14.03 9.87 -9.80
C THR A 187 -14.14 11.34 -9.41
N THR A 188 -13.91 11.64 -8.12
CA THR A 188 -13.87 13.01 -7.61
C THR A 188 -12.43 13.40 -7.31
N ILE A 189 -11.99 14.53 -7.88
CA ILE A 189 -10.71 15.18 -7.60
C ILE A 189 -10.96 16.34 -6.65
N SER A 190 -10.39 16.27 -5.45
CA SER A 190 -10.50 17.31 -4.43
C SER A 190 -9.19 18.07 -4.26
N TYR A 191 -9.27 19.37 -3.98
CA TYR A 191 -8.11 20.24 -3.75
C TYR A 191 -8.46 21.43 -2.84
N ASN A 192 -7.47 21.95 -2.12
CA ASN A 192 -7.60 23.14 -1.28
C ASN A 192 -6.79 24.31 -1.86
N LEU A 193 -7.37 25.51 -1.87
CA LEU A 193 -6.74 26.76 -2.31
C LEU A 193 -6.62 27.72 -1.12
N LEU A 194 -5.48 28.40 -0.97
CA LEU A 194 -5.30 29.40 0.10
C LEU A 194 -5.76 30.80 -0.29
N GLU A 195 -5.59 31.13 -1.57
CA GLU A 195 -5.87 32.45 -2.13
C GLU A 195 -6.63 32.29 -3.44
N GLU A 196 -7.28 33.38 -3.87
CA GLU A 196 -7.92 33.41 -5.17
C GLU A 196 -6.87 33.32 -6.26
N THR A 197 -6.96 32.29 -7.11
CA THR A 197 -5.99 32.08 -8.18
C THR A 197 -6.64 31.42 -9.39
N PHE A 198 -6.02 31.63 -10.55
CA PHE A 198 -6.35 30.88 -11.75
C PHE A 198 -5.93 29.41 -11.58
N VAL A 199 -6.89 28.49 -11.65
CA VAL A 199 -6.71 27.05 -11.49
C VAL A 199 -6.84 26.36 -12.84
N ASN A 200 -5.84 25.56 -13.18
CA ASN A 200 -5.90 24.64 -14.29
C ASN A 200 -5.71 23.20 -13.78
N ILE A 201 -6.73 22.36 -13.93
CA ILE A 201 -6.65 20.92 -13.70
C ILE A 201 -6.74 20.23 -15.05
N THR A 202 -5.66 19.56 -15.44
CA THR A 202 -5.55 18.87 -16.71
C THR A 202 -5.26 17.38 -16.48
N ILE A 203 -5.92 16.54 -17.27
CA ILE A 203 -5.75 15.09 -17.29
C ILE A 203 -4.86 14.71 -18.46
N TYR A 204 -3.93 13.81 -18.21
CA TYR A 204 -2.95 13.30 -19.15
C TYR A 204 -2.97 11.78 -19.18
N ASP A 205 -2.65 11.20 -20.33
CA ASP A 205 -2.31 9.79 -20.40
C ASP A 205 -0.88 9.51 -19.90
N ILE A 206 -0.49 8.23 -19.89
CA ILE A 206 0.85 7.80 -19.47
C ILE A 206 2.00 8.37 -20.31
N LEU A 207 1.72 8.81 -21.54
CA LEU A 207 2.71 9.43 -22.43
C LEU A 207 2.78 10.96 -22.22
N GLY A 208 2.00 11.50 -21.29
CA GLY A 208 1.94 12.94 -21.02
C GLY A 208 1.13 13.72 -22.05
N ARG A 209 0.31 13.05 -22.88
CA ARG A 209 -0.60 13.73 -23.81
C ARG A 209 -1.82 14.23 -23.05
N GLU A 210 -2.17 15.49 -23.28
CA GLU A 210 -3.37 16.10 -22.70
C GLU A 210 -4.63 15.42 -23.23
N ILE A 211 -5.48 14.93 -22.33
CA ILE A 211 -6.74 14.25 -22.62
C ILE A 211 -7.92 15.18 -22.38
N PHE A 212 -7.92 15.89 -21.26
CA PHE A 212 -9.05 16.72 -20.84
C PHE A 212 -8.62 17.84 -19.90
N ARG A 213 -9.16 19.05 -20.08
CA ARG A 213 -9.05 20.14 -19.10
C ARG A 213 -10.30 20.17 -18.24
N LEU A 214 -10.15 19.69 -17.02
CA LEU A 214 -11.24 19.52 -16.07
C LEU A 214 -11.63 20.83 -15.40
N VAL A 215 -10.64 21.69 -15.12
CA VAL A 215 -10.84 23.03 -14.56
C VAL A 215 -9.93 23.99 -15.32
N ASN A 216 -10.45 25.16 -15.68
CA ASN A 216 -9.70 26.21 -16.35
C ASN A 216 -10.31 27.59 -16.05
N SER A 217 -10.29 27.98 -14.78
CA SER A 217 -10.93 29.21 -14.31
C SER A 217 -10.32 29.73 -13.01
N THR A 218 -10.56 31.00 -12.70
CA THR A 218 -10.25 31.58 -11.39
C THR A 218 -11.20 31.05 -10.34
N GLN A 219 -10.66 30.62 -9.19
CA GLN A 219 -11.45 30.10 -8.08
C GLN A 219 -11.08 30.77 -6.75
N GLN A 220 -12.10 30.94 -5.92
CA GLN A 220 -11.97 31.43 -4.56
C GLN A 220 -11.26 30.42 -3.64
N PRO A 221 -10.64 30.87 -2.54
CA PRO A 221 -10.05 30.00 -1.53
C PRO A 221 -10.99 28.91 -0.99
N GLY A 222 -10.39 27.92 -0.34
CA GLY A 222 -11.06 26.84 0.37
C GLY A 222 -11.04 25.51 -0.37
N LEU A 223 -11.71 24.53 0.24
CA LEU A 223 -11.83 23.18 -0.29
C LEU A 223 -12.77 23.16 -1.50
N LYS A 224 -12.31 22.55 -2.59
CA LYS A 224 -13.00 22.41 -3.87
C LYS A 224 -12.96 20.96 -4.31
N SER A 225 -13.92 20.57 -5.14
CA SER A 225 -13.94 19.27 -5.79
C SER A 225 -14.51 19.39 -7.20
N VAL A 226 -14.09 18.47 -8.07
CA VAL A 226 -14.57 18.36 -9.44
C VAL A 226 -14.63 16.88 -9.82
N GLN A 227 -15.65 16.49 -10.58
CA GLN A 227 -15.81 15.12 -11.05
C GLN A 227 -15.30 14.97 -12.47
N TRP A 228 -14.62 13.86 -12.73
CA TRP A 228 -14.30 13.42 -14.08
C TRP A 228 -14.96 12.07 -14.35
N ASP A 229 -15.61 11.95 -15.51
CA ASP A 229 -16.41 10.81 -15.96
C ASP A 229 -15.66 9.92 -16.97
N ALA A 230 -14.33 9.97 -16.95
CA ALA A 230 -13.45 9.22 -17.85
C ALA A 230 -13.70 9.52 -19.35
N THR A 231 -14.02 10.77 -19.71
CA THR A 231 -14.14 11.22 -21.10
C THR A 231 -12.98 12.11 -21.57
N ASP A 232 -12.70 12.10 -22.87
CA ASP A 232 -11.77 13.02 -23.54
C ASP A 232 -12.45 14.32 -23.97
N SER A 233 -11.69 15.24 -24.58
CA SER A 233 -12.20 16.55 -24.99
C SER A 233 -13.31 16.50 -26.05
N GLN A 234 -13.56 15.33 -26.67
CA GLN A 234 -14.64 15.10 -27.62
C GLN A 234 -15.84 14.39 -26.97
N GLY A 235 -15.82 14.21 -25.65
CA GLY A 235 -16.86 13.48 -24.90
C GLY A 235 -16.80 11.97 -25.10
N LYS A 236 -15.72 11.43 -25.67
CA LYS A 236 -15.57 9.99 -25.89
C LYS A 236 -14.96 9.33 -24.64
N PRO A 237 -15.46 8.16 -24.21
CA PRO A 237 -14.84 7.41 -23.12
C PRO A 237 -13.38 7.06 -23.42
N VAL A 238 -12.51 7.29 -22.44
CA VAL A 238 -11.10 6.89 -22.50
C VAL A 238 -10.95 5.38 -22.26
N SER A 239 -9.78 4.83 -22.60
CA SER A 239 -9.51 3.40 -22.37
C SER A 239 -9.21 3.13 -20.89
N ALA A 240 -9.50 1.91 -20.42
CA ALA A 240 -9.02 1.48 -19.10
C ALA A 240 -7.48 1.58 -19.05
N GLY A 241 -6.94 2.02 -17.92
CA GLY A 241 -5.50 2.21 -17.78
C GLY A 241 -5.11 3.28 -16.77
N LEU A 242 -3.81 3.56 -16.72
CA LEU A 242 -3.22 4.57 -15.85
C LEU A 242 -3.31 5.95 -16.51
N TYR A 243 -3.67 6.96 -15.72
CA TYR A 243 -3.71 8.36 -16.13
C TYR A 243 -3.06 9.23 -15.05
N GLN A 244 -2.72 10.45 -15.41
CA GLN A 244 -2.22 11.47 -14.49
C GLN A 244 -3.13 12.68 -14.51
N TYR A 245 -3.32 13.35 -13.38
CA TYR A 245 -3.95 14.66 -13.33
C TYR A 245 -3.02 15.63 -12.63
N LYS A 246 -2.94 16.84 -13.19
CA LYS A 246 -2.07 17.91 -12.73
C LYS A 246 -2.91 19.14 -12.40
N ILE A 247 -2.71 19.70 -11.21
CA ILE A 247 -3.18 21.03 -10.87
C ILE A 247 -2.06 22.05 -11.07
N LYS A 248 -2.39 23.23 -11.61
CA LYS A 248 -1.57 24.43 -11.59
C LYS A 248 -2.42 25.59 -11.07
N ALA A 249 -2.01 26.17 -9.96
CA ALA A 249 -2.69 27.29 -9.30
C ALA A 249 -1.62 28.29 -8.81
N GLY A 250 -1.36 29.33 -9.60
CA GLY A 250 -0.23 30.24 -9.34
C GLY A 250 1.11 29.50 -9.35
N LYS A 251 1.83 29.51 -8.21
CA LYS A 251 3.09 28.75 -8.01
C LYS A 251 2.85 27.29 -7.58
N PHE A 252 1.64 26.95 -7.13
CA PHE A 252 1.31 25.59 -6.71
C PHE A 252 1.12 24.68 -7.93
N VAL A 253 1.95 23.65 -8.02
CA VAL A 253 1.86 22.60 -9.04
C VAL A 253 1.98 21.24 -8.37
N GLN A 254 1.01 20.37 -8.59
CA GLN A 254 1.03 19.01 -8.06
C GLN A 254 0.45 18.04 -9.10
N ILE A 255 1.02 16.83 -9.15
CA ILE A 255 0.61 15.75 -10.04
C ILE A 255 0.23 14.54 -9.19
N ARG A 256 -0.83 13.84 -9.60
CA ARG A 256 -1.31 12.60 -8.99
C ARG A 256 -1.67 11.60 -10.08
N LYS A 257 -1.68 10.31 -9.74
CA LYS A 257 -1.99 9.20 -10.66
C LYS A 257 -3.37 8.61 -10.35
N MET A 258 -4.08 8.16 -11.38
CA MET A 258 -5.37 7.51 -11.27
C MET A 258 -5.52 6.33 -12.21
N VAL A 259 -6.36 5.36 -11.85
CA VAL A 259 -6.61 4.15 -12.64
C VAL A 259 -8.08 4.07 -13.06
N VAL A 260 -8.32 4.10 -14.37
CA VAL A 260 -9.66 3.92 -14.97
C VAL A 260 -9.88 2.42 -15.19
N LEU A 261 -11.02 1.90 -14.74
CA LEU A 261 -11.52 0.56 -15.02
C LEU A 261 -12.62 0.60 -16.10
N LYS A 262 -12.90 -0.56 -16.71
CA LYS A 262 -14.06 -0.79 -17.58
C LYS A 262 -15.02 -1.77 -16.94
#